data_AF-A0A1S8NIU4-F1
#
_entry.id   AF-A0A1S8NIU4-F1
#
_cell.length_a   1.000
_cell.length_b   1.000
_cell.length_c   1.000
_cell.angle_alpha   90.00
_cell.angle_beta   90.00
_cell.angle_gamma   90.00
#
_symmetry.space_group_name_H-M   'P 1'
#
loop_
_entity.id
_entity.type
_entity.pdbx_description
1 polymer ?
#
loop_
_entity_poly.entity_id
_entity_poly.type
_entity_poly.pdbx_seq_one_letter_code
_entity_poly.pdbx_strand_id
1 'polypeptide(L)'
;MEQYNKIIYFFDSYYLMLDYNQTLNQIVNEFIENETEETTNEIISQMDKALNDIELQEKTLSEIITNCIEMNTTPEQMFEMIKEIYYEFKSKIKIIEG
;
A
#
# COMPACT_ATOMS: atom_id res chain seq x y z
N MET A 1 5.36 -12.23 -9.40
CA MET A 1 6.78 -11.83 -9.50
C MET A 1 6.88 -10.76 -10.60
N GLU A 2 7.06 -9.45 -10.40
CA GLU A 2 7.84 -8.69 -9.42
C GLU A 2 7.36 -7.21 -9.42
N GLN A 3 6.13 -6.90 -9.01
CA GLN A 3 5.62 -5.51 -9.16
C GLN A 3 6.23 -4.49 -8.18
N TYR A 4 6.89 -4.95 -7.12
CA TYR A 4 7.42 -4.11 -6.04
C TYR A 4 8.87 -4.38 -5.65
N ASN A 5 9.65 -5.05 -6.51
CA ASN A 5 11.02 -5.46 -6.17
C ASN A 5 11.93 -4.29 -5.76
N LYS A 6 11.69 -3.10 -6.30
CA LYS A 6 12.50 -1.92 -6.00
C LYS A 6 12.08 -1.25 -4.69
N ILE A 7 10.78 -1.20 -4.39
CA ILE A 7 10.32 -0.78 -3.07
C ILE A 7 10.83 -1.73 -1.98
N ILE A 8 10.75 -3.03 -2.20
CA ILE A 8 11.26 -4.04 -1.26
C ILE A 8 12.77 -3.84 -1.07
N TYR A 9 13.52 -3.61 -2.15
CA TYR A 9 14.95 -3.27 -2.07
C TYR A 9 15.25 -2.07 -1.17
N PHE A 10 14.48 -0.98 -1.28
CA PHE A 10 14.61 0.18 -0.38
C PHE A 10 14.40 -0.23 1.08
N PHE A 11 13.34 -0.99 1.36
CA PHE A 11 13.07 -1.42 2.73
C PHE A 11 14.15 -2.36 3.28
N ASP A 12 14.57 -3.35 2.52
CA ASP A 12 15.54 -4.35 2.96
C ASP A 12 16.95 -3.77 3.13
N SER A 13 17.34 -2.84 2.26
CA SER A 13 18.73 -2.36 2.19
C SER A 13 18.96 -1.06 2.97
N TYR A 14 17.95 -0.19 3.05
CA TYR A 14 18.09 1.13 3.69
C TYR A 14 17.25 1.26 4.96
N TYR A 15 16.01 0.75 4.97
CA TYR A 15 15.11 0.93 6.11
C TYR A 15 15.27 -0.13 7.21
N LEU A 16 15.58 -1.38 6.87
CA LEU A 16 15.72 -2.48 7.84
C LEU A 16 17.15 -2.65 8.34
N MET A 17 18.15 -2.15 7.60
CA MET A 17 19.54 -2.09 8.07
C MET A 17 19.82 -0.92 9.02
N LEU A 18 18.77 -0.26 9.50
CA LEU A 18 18.89 0.92 10.34
C LEU A 18 19.70 0.68 11.61
N ASP A 19 20.64 1.59 11.84
CA ASP A 19 21.09 1.90 13.18
C ASP A 19 19.96 2.68 13.88
N TYR A 20 19.57 2.30 15.10
CA TYR A 20 18.38 2.82 15.83
C TYR A 20 18.33 4.36 15.99
N ASN A 21 19.40 5.07 15.64
CA ASN A 21 19.57 6.51 15.79
C ASN A 21 19.27 7.31 14.50
N GLN A 22 19.07 6.69 13.35
CA GLN A 22 18.77 7.40 12.11
C GLN A 22 17.26 7.70 11.99
N THR A 23 16.93 8.93 11.60
CA THR A 23 15.56 9.36 11.27
C THR A 23 15.22 8.96 9.82
N LEU A 24 13.94 8.73 9.52
CA LEU A 24 13.48 8.38 8.17
C LEU A 24 14.02 9.33 7.08
N ASN A 25 14.06 10.64 7.35
CA ASN A 25 14.59 11.62 6.39
C ASN A 25 16.07 11.41 6.08
N GLN A 26 16.87 10.98 7.06
CA GLN A 26 18.30 10.69 6.83
C GLN A 26 18.47 9.46 5.94
N ILE A 27 17.64 8.43 6.13
CA ILE A 27 17.64 7.22 5.29
C ILE A 27 17.27 7.55 3.85
N VAL A 28 16.22 8.35 3.67
CA VAL A 28 15.76 8.75 2.34
C VAL A 28 16.84 9.57 1.63
N ASN A 29 17.51 10.48 2.34
CA ASN A 29 18.62 11.23 1.77
C ASN A 29 19.80 10.31 1.41
N GLU A 30 20.17 9.38 2.28
CA GLU A 30 21.24 8.41 2.02
C GLU A 30 20.91 7.49 0.82
N PHE A 31 19.66 7.07 0.70
CA PHE A 31 19.17 6.34 -0.46
C PHE A 31 19.32 7.17 -1.75
N ILE A 32 18.83 8.41 -1.75
CA ILE A 32 18.90 9.31 -2.93
C ILE A 32 20.36 9.61 -3.33
N GLU A 33 21.26 9.76 -2.36
CA GLU A 33 22.68 10.06 -2.62
C GLU A 33 23.46 8.87 -3.17
N ASN A 34 23.09 7.64 -2.79
CA ASN A 34 23.83 6.42 -3.14
C ASN A 34 23.26 5.66 -4.35
N GLU A 35 22.02 5.95 -4.75
CA GLU A 35 21.34 5.26 -5.85
C GLU A 35 21.33 6.06 -7.14
N THR A 36 21.02 5.38 -8.24
CA THR A 36 20.83 6.05 -9.52
C THR A 36 19.50 6.80 -9.56
N GLU A 37 19.44 7.86 -10.35
CA GLU A 37 18.20 8.59 -10.64
C GLU A 37 17.11 7.66 -11.21
N GLU A 38 17.50 6.69 -12.05
CA GLU A 38 16.60 5.66 -12.58
C GLU A 38 15.98 4.81 -11.46
N THR A 39 16.79 4.25 -10.56
CA THR A 39 16.31 3.43 -9.44
C THR A 39 15.41 4.23 -8.49
N THR A 40 15.78 5.48 -8.22
CA THR A 40 14.98 6.40 -7.40
C THR A 40 13.60 6.66 -8.04
N ASN A 41 13.57 6.97 -9.33
CA ASN A 41 12.32 7.23 -10.07
C ASN A 41 11.43 5.99 -10.17
N GLU A 42 12.02 4.80 -10.33
CA GLU A 42 11.26 3.54 -10.33
C GLU A 42 10.58 3.29 -8.98
N ILE A 43 11.27 3.55 -7.87
CA ILE A 43 10.73 3.40 -6.52
C ILE A 43 9.60 4.39 -6.28
N ILE A 44 9.79 5.66 -6.64
CA ILE A 44 8.74 6.69 -6.57
C ILE A 44 7.52 6.26 -7.38
N SER A 45 7.70 5.81 -8.63
CA SER A 45 6.60 5.37 -9.48
C SER A 45 5.85 4.17 -8.91
N GLN A 46 6.56 3.21 -8.30
CA GLN A 46 5.92 2.07 -7.64
C GLN A 46 5.15 2.52 -6.38
N MET A 47 5.67 3.49 -5.63
CA MET A 47 5.01 4.02 -4.43
C MET A 47 3.75 4.79 -4.79
N ASP A 48 3.82 5.65 -5.83
CA ASP A 48 2.67 6.37 -6.35
C ASP A 48 1.57 5.42 -6.83
N LYS A 49 1.92 4.32 -7.49
CA LYS A 49 0.95 3.29 -7.88
C LYS A 49 0.30 2.63 -6.67
N ALA A 50 1.09 2.24 -5.68
CA ALA A 50 0.56 1.64 -4.45
C ALA A 50 -0.37 2.60 -3.69
N LEU A 51 -0.03 3.89 -3.62
CA LEU A 51 -0.86 4.93 -3.00
C LEU A 51 -2.16 5.15 -3.77
N ASN A 52 -2.10 5.29 -5.10
CA ASN A 52 -3.30 5.43 -5.94
C ASN A 52 -4.25 4.24 -5.81
N ASP A 53 -3.71 3.01 -5.72
CA ASP A 53 -4.53 1.82 -5.50
C ASP A 53 -5.23 1.85 -4.14
N ILE A 54 -4.56 2.34 -3.08
CA ILE A 54 -5.16 2.50 -1.75
C ILE A 54 -6.26 3.56 -1.76
N GLU A 55 -6.01 4.74 -2.34
CA GLU A 55 -7.01 5.81 -2.43
C GLU A 55 -8.26 5.37 -3.20
N LEU A 56 -8.07 4.61 -4.29
CA LEU A 56 -9.17 4.03 -5.05
C LEU A 56 -9.98 3.05 -4.19
N GLN A 57 -9.31 2.17 -3.44
CA GLN A 57 -9.97 1.22 -2.55
C GLN A 57 -10.74 1.91 -1.41
N GLU A 58 -10.17 2.96 -0.80
CA GLU A 58 -10.84 3.75 0.24
C GLU A 58 -12.10 4.43 -0.29
N LYS A 59 -12.01 5.01 -1.50
CA LYS A 59 -13.15 5.62 -2.17
C LYS A 59 -14.24 4.59 -2.46
N THR A 60 -13.90 3.44 -3.03
CA THR A 60 -14.86 2.36 -3.31
C THR A 60 -15.54 1.88 -2.02
N LEU A 61 -14.79 1.71 -0.93
CA LEU A 61 -15.37 1.31 0.36
C LEU A 61 -16.35 2.37 0.89
N SER A 62 -16.00 3.65 0.76
CA SER A 62 -16.84 4.77 1.18
C SER A 62 -18.15 4.84 0.38
N GLU A 63 -18.11 4.60 -0.93
CA GLU A 63 -19.29 4.52 -1.80
C GLU A 63 -20.19 3.34 -1.39
N ILE A 64 -19.62 2.16 -1.11
CA ILE A 64 -20.37 1.00 -0.65
C ILE A 64 -21.08 1.27 0.68
N ILE A 65 -20.38 1.85 1.65
CA ILE A 65 -20.97 2.21 2.95
C ILE A 65 -22.12 3.20 2.76
N THR A 66 -21.93 4.22 1.92
CA THR A 66 -22.97 5.23 1.62
C THR A 66 -24.21 4.57 1.02
N ASN A 67 -24.05 3.72 0.01
CA ASN A 67 -25.16 2.99 -0.61
C ASN A 67 -25.88 2.09 0.40
N CYS A 68 -25.15 1.42 1.31
CA CYS A 68 -25.76 0.59 2.34
C CYS A 68 -26.64 1.39 3.30
N ILE A 69 -26.19 2.60 3.68
CA ILE A 69 -26.95 3.53 4.51
C ILE A 69 -28.22 3.97 3.78
N GLU A 70 -28.10 4.38 2.51
CA GLU A 70 -29.24 4.81 1.69
C GLU A 70 -30.28 3.70 1.49
N MET A 71 -29.84 2.45 1.40
CA MET A 71 -30.70 1.27 1.26
C MET A 71 -31.34 0.79 2.58
N ASN A 72 -31.14 1.49 3.70
CA ASN A 72 -31.56 1.05 5.05
C ASN A 72 -31.08 -0.37 5.39
N THR A 73 -29.86 -0.69 4.96
CA THR A 73 -29.26 -2.00 5.22
C THR A 73 -29.04 -2.20 6.72
N THR A 74 -29.30 -3.40 7.23
CA THR A 74 -29.07 -3.68 8.64
C THR A 74 -27.57 -3.70 8.96
N PRO A 75 -27.16 -3.34 10.19
CA PRO A 75 -25.76 -3.41 10.61
C PRO A 75 -25.13 -4.81 10.41
N GLU A 76 -25.88 -5.89 10.62
CA GLU A 76 -25.38 -7.26 10.36
C GLU A 76 -25.05 -7.49 8.87
N GLN A 77 -25.92 -7.03 7.96
CA GLN A 77 -25.68 -7.17 6.52
C GLN A 77 -24.52 -6.31 6.04
N MET A 78 -24.39 -5.08 6.58
CA MET A 78 -23.24 -4.23 6.32
C MET A 78 -21.93 -4.89 6.77
N PHE A 79 -21.95 -5.55 7.93
CA PHE A 79 -20.77 -6.24 8.46
C PHE A 79 -20.33 -7.43 7.59
N GLU A 80 -21.27 -8.22 7.08
CA GLU A 80 -20.93 -9.31 6.14
C GLU A 80 -20.38 -8.78 4.81
N MET A 81 -20.93 -7.70 4.25
CA MET A 81 -20.38 -7.08 3.04
C MET A 81 -18.97 -6.53 3.27
N ILE A 82 -18.71 -5.83 4.39
CA ILE A 82 -17.38 -5.33 4.73
C ILE A 82 -16.38 -6.48 4.87
N LYS A 83 -16.78 -7.61 5.46
CA LYS A 83 -15.93 -8.81 5.53
C LYS A 83 -15.59 -9.35 4.14
N GLU A 84 -16.57 -9.50 3.26
CA GLU A 84 -16.35 -9.99 1.90
C GLU A 84 -15.39 -9.09 1.13
N ILE A 85 -15.59 -7.77 1.21
CA ILE A 85 -14.72 -6.76 0.61
C ILE A 85 -13.30 -6.84 1.18
N TYR A 86 -13.16 -6.95 2.50
CA TYR A 86 -11.87 -7.12 3.16
C TYR A 86 -11.16 -8.40 2.70
N TYR A 87 -11.87 -9.53 2.58
CA TYR A 87 -11.29 -10.77 2.09
C TYR A 87 -10.86 -10.69 0.63
N GLU A 88 -11.64 -10.02 -0.22
CA GLU A 88 -11.27 -9.77 -1.61
C GLU A 88 -9.98 -8.96 -1.70
N PHE A 89 -9.89 -7.83 -0.99
CA PHE A 89 -8.67 -7.02 -0.94
C PHE A 89 -7.48 -7.78 -0.37
N LYS A 90 -7.68 -8.55 0.72
CA LYS A 90 -6.61 -9.37 1.32
C LYS A 90 -6.15 -10.50 0.40
N SER A 91 -7.03 -11.09 -0.39
CA SER A 91 -6.67 -12.12 -1.36
C SER A 91 -5.80 -11.56 -2.49
N LYS A 92 -6.06 -10.32 -2.92
CA LYS A 92 -5.21 -9.60 -3.88
C LYS A 92 -3.82 -9.32 -3.30
N ILE A 93 -3.73 -9.02 -2.00
CA ILE A 93 -2.44 -8.87 -1.29
C ILE A 93 -1.68 -10.21 -1.21
N LYS A 94 -2.35 -11.33 -0.93
CA LYS A 94 -1.69 -12.66 -0.88
C LYS A 94 -1.19 -13.19 -2.23
N ILE A 95 -1.80 -12.77 -3.34
CA ILE A 95 -1.30 -13.11 -4.69
C ILE A 95 0.02 -12.39 -4.99
N ILE A 96 0.35 -11.32 -4.25
CA ILE A 96 1.58 -10.56 -4.40
C ILE A 96 2.75 -11.21 -3.61
N GLU A 97 2.43 -12.01 -2.58
CA GLU A 97 3.41 -12.74 -1.73
C GLU A 97 3.75 -14.17 -2.22
N GLY A 98 3.12 -14.64 -3.32
CA GLY A 98 3.25 -16.01 -3.85
C GLY A 98 3.99 -16.12 -5.18
#